data_AF-A0A5N6ASL8-F1
#
_entry.id   AF-A0A5N6ASL8-F1
#
_cell.length_a   1.000
_cell.length_b   1.000
_cell.length_c   1.000
_cell.angle_alpha   90.00
_cell.angle_beta   90.00
_cell.angle_gamma   90.00
#
_symmetry.space_group_name_H-M   'P 1'
#
loop_
_entity.id
_entity.type
_entity.pdbx_description
1 polymer ?
#
loop_
_entity_poly.entity_id
_entity_poly.type
_entity_poly.pdbx_seq_one_letter_code
_entity_poly.pdbx_strand_id
1 'polypeptide(L)'
;MAETITPERLDALLAEDSIPSLHRALWQLLWETDIRVLDLLSLDVAEVDQDGGLIARAGAPFPVALSARALDLLAPLIAGRAAGPLFGTGNERLRALSWEEAVRGAREHGLAIHAFRTAGKRHRSRAGAREAARATAADAATDAAAPGLA
;
A
#
# COMPACT_ATOMS: atom_id res chain seq x y z
N MET A 1 16.80 11.76 12.84
CA MET A 1 15.43 12.28 12.61
C MET A 1 14.76 11.35 11.60
N ALA A 2 13.58 10.81 11.90
CA ALA A 2 12.87 9.95 10.95
C ALA A 2 12.31 10.83 9.82
N GLU A 3 12.95 10.77 8.66
CA GLU A 3 12.49 11.43 7.44
C GLU A 3 11.05 10.96 7.16
N THR A 4 10.11 11.89 7.16
CA THR A 4 8.70 11.57 6.91
C THR A 4 8.52 11.47 5.41
N ILE A 5 8.17 10.29 4.92
CA ILE A 5 7.90 10.05 3.50
C ILE A 5 6.65 10.85 3.10
N THR A 6 6.78 11.75 2.13
CA THR A 6 5.64 12.46 1.53
C THR A 6 5.04 11.62 0.39
N PRO A 7 3.78 11.86 0.00
CA PRO A 7 3.17 11.18 -1.14
C PRO A 7 4.00 11.34 -2.43
N GLU A 8 4.52 12.53 -2.69
CA GLU A 8 5.31 12.85 -3.89
C GLU A 8 6.66 12.10 -3.86
N ARG A 9 7.26 11.95 -2.67
CA ARG A 9 8.48 11.18 -2.52
C ARG A 9 8.23 9.68 -2.73
N LEU A 10 7.11 9.16 -2.25
CA LEU A 10 6.71 7.79 -2.56
C LEU A 10 6.50 7.62 -4.06
N ASP A 11 5.81 8.55 -4.71
CA ASP A 11 5.55 8.49 -6.15
C ASP A 11 6.83 8.43 -6.97
N ALA A 12 7.81 9.27 -6.63
CA ALA A 12 9.13 9.24 -7.26
C ALA A 12 9.81 7.88 -7.10
N LEU A 13 9.76 7.27 -5.91
CA LEU A 13 10.35 5.95 -5.66
C LEU A 13 9.64 4.82 -6.42
N LEU A 14 8.32 4.92 -6.59
CA LEU A 14 7.55 3.91 -7.32
C LEU A 14 7.72 4.04 -8.84
N ALA A 15 8.04 5.24 -9.34
CA ALA A 15 8.35 5.48 -10.75
C ALA A 15 9.82 5.17 -11.11
N GLU A 16 10.68 4.97 -10.12
CA GLU A 16 12.10 4.70 -10.32
C GLU A 16 12.32 3.25 -10.80
N ASP A 17 12.62 3.06 -12.08
CA ASP A 17 12.78 1.73 -12.68
C ASP A 17 14.06 0.99 -12.26
N SER A 18 15.04 1.72 -11.72
CA SER A 18 16.22 1.09 -11.10
C SER A 18 15.87 0.29 -9.85
N ILE A 19 14.69 0.55 -9.25
CA ILE A 19 14.20 -0.15 -8.07
C ILE A 19 13.42 -1.39 -8.52
N PRO A 20 13.80 -2.59 -8.04
CA PRO A 20 13.06 -3.81 -8.34
C PRO A 20 11.56 -3.67 -8.02
N SER A 21 10.71 -4.13 -8.93
CA SER A 21 9.24 -4.09 -8.80
C SER A 21 8.76 -4.69 -7.47
N LEU A 22 9.44 -5.73 -6.99
CA LEU A 22 9.23 -6.33 -5.66
C LEU A 22 9.31 -5.30 -4.52
N HIS A 23 10.31 -4.43 -4.51
CA HIS A 23 10.44 -3.41 -3.46
C HIS A 23 9.39 -2.32 -3.63
N ARG A 24 9.13 -1.90 -4.86
CA ARG A 24 8.08 -0.90 -5.16
C ARG A 24 6.70 -1.38 -4.71
N ALA A 25 6.32 -2.61 -5.04
CA ALA A 25 5.07 -3.23 -4.60
C ALA A 25 4.99 -3.31 -3.07
N LEU A 26 6.05 -3.73 -2.39
CA LEU A 26 6.08 -3.80 -0.93
C LEU A 26 5.86 -2.42 -0.29
N TRP A 27 6.52 -1.38 -0.80
CA TRP A 27 6.37 -0.02 -0.29
C TRP A 27 4.97 0.54 -0.54
N GLN A 28 4.39 0.28 -1.71
CA GLN A 28 3.01 0.64 -2.00
C GLN A 28 2.04 -0.02 -1.01
N LEU A 29 2.17 -1.34 -0.78
CA LEU A 29 1.30 -2.05 0.18
C LEU A 29 1.48 -1.53 1.61
N LEU A 30 2.72 -1.25 2.05
CA LEU A 30 2.96 -0.63 3.35
C LEU A 30 2.32 0.76 3.44
N TRP A 31 2.35 1.52 2.35
CA TRP A 31 1.79 2.87 2.31
C TRP A 31 0.26 2.90 2.29
N GLU A 32 -0.40 2.00 1.54
CA GLU A 32 -1.86 2.04 1.39
C GLU A 32 -2.59 1.21 2.46
N THR A 33 -1.93 0.18 3.00
CA THR A 33 -2.51 -0.70 4.03
C THR A 33 -1.99 -0.36 5.44
N ASP A 34 -2.56 -0.98 6.48
CA ASP A 34 -1.97 -0.97 7.85
C ASP A 34 -1.36 -2.34 8.21
N ILE A 35 -1.11 -3.19 7.21
CA ILE A 35 -0.54 -4.52 7.40
C ILE A 35 0.91 -4.38 7.87
N ARG A 36 1.35 -5.26 8.78
CA ARG A 36 2.75 -5.27 9.21
C ARG A 36 3.61 -5.83 8.09
N VAL A 37 4.81 -5.29 7.97
CA VAL A 37 5.81 -5.77 7.01
C VAL A 37 6.03 -7.28 7.05
N LEU A 38 6.13 -7.90 8.22
CA LEU A 38 6.32 -9.36 8.32
C LEU A 38 5.09 -10.13 7.79
N ASP A 39 3.89 -9.60 7.97
CA ASP A 39 2.67 -10.20 7.42
C ASP A 39 2.64 -10.06 5.89
N LEU A 40 3.13 -8.93 5.35
CA LEU A 40 3.28 -8.76 3.89
C LEU A 40 4.33 -9.71 3.31
N LEU A 41 5.49 -9.86 3.96
CA LEU A 41 6.57 -10.74 3.50
C LEU A 41 6.19 -12.23 3.54
N SER A 42 5.19 -12.59 4.36
CA SER A 42 4.67 -13.95 4.44
C SER A 42 3.49 -14.21 3.49
N LEU A 43 3.04 -13.23 2.71
CA LEU A 43 1.92 -13.41 1.76
C LEU A 43 2.27 -14.44 0.69
N ASP A 44 1.29 -15.27 0.38
CA ASP A 44 1.30 -16.16 -0.78
C ASP A 44 0.59 -15.50 -1.96
N VAL A 45 0.99 -15.84 -3.18
CA VAL A 45 0.32 -15.42 -4.41
C VAL A 45 -1.16 -15.81 -4.41
N ALA A 46 -1.50 -16.99 -3.87
CA ALA A 46 -2.88 -17.48 -3.79
C ALA A 46 -3.79 -16.63 -2.88
N GLU A 47 -3.21 -15.78 -2.03
CA GLU A 47 -3.95 -14.89 -1.14
C GLU A 47 -4.27 -13.53 -1.78
N VAL A 48 -3.79 -13.27 -3.00
CA VAL A 48 -4.10 -12.04 -3.76
C VAL A 48 -5.18 -12.35 -4.78
N ASP A 49 -6.37 -11.80 -4.56
CA ASP A 49 -7.46 -11.81 -5.53
C ASP A 49 -7.28 -10.61 -6.47
N GLN A 50 -6.69 -10.85 -7.65
CA GLN A 50 -6.45 -9.80 -8.65
C GLN A 50 -7.75 -9.29 -9.27
N ASP A 51 -8.73 -10.16 -9.47
CA ASP A 51 -10.01 -9.82 -10.10
C ASP A 51 -10.90 -9.04 -9.12
N GLY A 52 -10.90 -9.44 -7.85
CA GLY A 52 -11.57 -8.74 -6.76
C GLY A 52 -10.80 -7.54 -6.20
N GLY A 53 -9.53 -7.38 -6.60
CA GLY A 53 -8.68 -6.27 -6.19
C GLY A 53 -8.40 -6.23 -4.69
N LEU A 54 -8.14 -7.39 -4.05
CA LEU A 54 -7.97 -7.48 -2.60
C LEU A 54 -6.98 -8.56 -2.17
N ILE A 55 -6.52 -8.47 -0.92
CA ILE A 55 -5.80 -9.55 -0.24
C ILE A 55 -6.82 -10.34 0.59
N ALA A 56 -7.04 -11.61 0.23
CA ALA A 56 -8.05 -12.53 0.75
C ALA A 56 -7.53 -13.47 1.86
N ARG A 57 -6.51 -13.04 2.61
CA ARG A 57 -5.96 -13.82 3.73
C ARG A 57 -6.97 -13.91 4.89
N ALA A 58 -6.91 -15.00 5.65
CA ALA A 58 -7.72 -15.15 6.87
C ALA A 58 -7.10 -14.41 8.06
N GLY A 59 -7.95 -13.77 8.88
CA GLY A 59 -7.55 -13.10 10.13
C GLY A 59 -7.33 -11.59 9.98
N ALA A 60 -7.31 -10.87 11.09
CA ALA A 60 -7.10 -9.42 11.05
C ALA A 60 -5.67 -9.07 10.57
N PRO A 61 -5.50 -8.02 9.74
CA PRO A 61 -6.48 -7.02 9.33
C PRO A 61 -7.18 -7.32 7.97
N PHE A 62 -7.22 -8.58 7.53
CA PHE A 62 -7.76 -8.98 6.23
C PHE A 62 -9.28 -9.24 6.27
N PRO A 63 -9.99 -9.19 5.13
CA PRO A 63 -9.49 -8.85 3.80
C PRO A 63 -9.15 -7.35 3.65
N VAL A 64 -8.22 -7.03 2.74
CA VAL A 64 -7.80 -5.64 2.48
C VAL A 64 -7.93 -5.33 0.99
N ALA A 65 -8.75 -4.33 0.65
CA ALA A 65 -8.86 -3.84 -0.72
C ALA A 65 -7.56 -3.13 -1.15
N LEU A 66 -7.19 -3.32 -2.41
CA LEU A 66 -5.99 -2.79 -3.03
C LEU A 66 -6.34 -1.71 -4.05
N SER A 67 -5.45 -0.73 -4.20
CA SER A 67 -5.58 0.24 -5.29
C SER A 67 -5.21 -0.39 -6.63
N ALA A 68 -5.72 0.18 -7.74
CA ALA A 68 -5.30 -0.22 -9.09
C ALA A 68 -3.77 -0.17 -9.26
N ARG A 69 -3.12 0.84 -8.68
CA ARG A 69 -1.66 0.96 -8.69
C ARG A 69 -0.96 -0.18 -7.98
N ALA A 70 -1.48 -0.62 -6.83
CA ALA A 70 -0.92 -1.78 -6.14
C ALA A 70 -1.07 -3.04 -6.99
N LEU A 71 -2.23 -3.24 -7.62
CA LEU A 71 -2.46 -4.35 -8.54
C LEU A 71 -1.49 -4.34 -9.72
N ASP A 72 -1.25 -3.17 -10.34
CA ASP A 72 -0.29 -3.01 -11.44
C ASP A 72 1.14 -3.38 -11.01
N LEU A 73 1.55 -2.99 -9.80
CA LEU A 73 2.86 -3.34 -9.25
C LEU A 73 2.97 -4.82 -8.87
N LEU A 74 1.87 -5.46 -8.47
CA LEU A 74 1.81 -6.88 -8.12
C LEU A 74 1.67 -7.80 -9.34
N ALA A 75 1.06 -7.33 -10.44
CA ALA A 75 0.87 -8.08 -11.67
C ALA A 75 2.15 -8.79 -12.18
N PRO A 76 3.31 -8.13 -12.34
CA PRO A 76 4.53 -8.79 -12.78
C PRO A 76 5.08 -9.79 -11.75
N LEU A 77 4.79 -9.61 -10.46
CA LEU A 77 5.17 -10.57 -9.44
C LEU A 77 4.30 -11.81 -9.57
N ILE A 78 2.99 -11.67 -9.73
CA ILE A 78 2.06 -12.81 -9.72
C ILE A 78 2.04 -13.56 -11.07
N ALA A 79 2.42 -12.89 -12.17
CA ALA A 79 2.38 -13.44 -13.52
C ALA A 79 2.96 -14.86 -13.61
N GLY A 80 2.14 -15.81 -14.06
CA GLY A 80 2.53 -17.22 -14.24
C GLY A 80 2.69 -18.02 -12.95
N ARG A 81 2.32 -17.48 -11.78
CA ARG A 81 2.39 -18.15 -10.49
C ARG A 81 0.99 -18.33 -9.90
N ALA A 82 0.66 -19.56 -9.51
CA ALA A 82 -0.58 -19.88 -8.80
C ALA A 82 -0.40 -19.99 -7.28
N ALA A 83 0.85 -20.12 -6.82
CA ALA A 83 1.20 -20.29 -5.41
C ALA A 83 2.66 -19.87 -5.16
N GLY A 84 3.02 -19.75 -3.88
CA GLY A 84 4.36 -19.42 -3.41
C GLY A 84 4.45 -17.98 -2.90
N PRO A 85 5.62 -17.57 -2.38
CA PRO A 85 5.77 -16.26 -1.77
C PRO A 85 5.49 -15.15 -2.78
N LEU A 86 4.58 -14.23 -2.42
CA LEU A 86 4.24 -13.06 -3.22
C LEU A 86 5.50 -12.24 -3.52
N PHE A 87 6.25 -11.94 -2.46
CA PHE A 87 7.58 -11.33 -2.52
C PHE A 87 8.66 -12.40 -2.59
N GLY A 88 8.81 -13.02 -3.75
CA GLY A 88 9.84 -14.02 -3.99
C GLY A 88 11.14 -13.42 -4.55
N THR A 89 12.29 -13.92 -4.10
CA THR A 89 13.61 -13.62 -4.67
C THR A 89 14.33 -14.90 -5.08
N GLY A 90 15.22 -14.80 -6.07
CA GLY A 90 16.03 -15.93 -6.58
C GLY A 90 15.52 -16.52 -7.90
N ASN A 91 16.44 -17.06 -8.69
CA ASN A 91 16.18 -17.50 -10.07
C ASN A 91 15.71 -18.96 -10.18
N GLU A 92 16.20 -19.86 -9.33
CA GLU A 92 15.94 -21.31 -9.43
C GLU A 92 14.91 -21.84 -8.43
N ARG A 93 14.88 -21.25 -7.22
CA ARG A 93 13.84 -21.47 -6.22
C ARG A 93 13.47 -20.12 -5.63
N LEU A 94 12.23 -19.70 -5.87
CA LEU A 94 11.66 -18.51 -5.26
C LEU A 94 11.62 -18.71 -3.75
N ARG A 95 12.46 -17.97 -3.03
CA ARG A 95 12.40 -17.87 -1.57
C ARG A 95 11.70 -16.57 -1.19
N ALA A 96 11.04 -16.55 -0.04
CA ALA A 96 10.49 -15.32 0.48
C ALA A 96 11.60 -14.27 0.69
N LEU A 97 11.29 -13.03 0.34
CA LEU A 97 12.11 -11.87 0.64
C LEU A 97 12.29 -11.76 2.14
N SER A 98 13.53 -11.73 2.61
CA SER A 98 13.79 -11.64 4.04
C SER A 98 13.50 -10.23 4.56
N TRP A 99 13.26 -10.13 5.87
CA TRP A 99 13.17 -8.84 6.55
C TRP A 99 14.41 -7.96 6.32
N GLU A 100 15.60 -8.57 6.38
CA GLU A 100 16.87 -7.87 6.18
C GLU A 100 17.01 -7.32 4.77
N GLU A 101 16.56 -8.06 3.75
CA GLU A 101 16.55 -7.61 2.36
C GLU A 101 15.55 -6.48 2.14
N ALA A 102 14.36 -6.60 2.71
CA ALA A 102 13.36 -5.54 2.64
C ALA A 102 13.87 -4.24 3.30
N VAL A 103 14.49 -4.35 4.49
CA VAL A 103 15.12 -3.22 5.20
C VAL A 103 16.27 -2.62 4.39
N ARG A 104 17.14 -3.47 3.83
CA ARG A 104 18.28 -3.03 3.03
C ARG A 104 17.83 -2.26 1.78
N GLY A 105 16.84 -2.79 1.04
CA GLY A 105 16.27 -2.10 -0.11
C GLY A 105 15.73 -0.70 0.25
N ALA A 106 15.04 -0.55 1.39
CA ALA A 106 14.60 0.78 1.83
C ALA A 106 15.78 1.70 2.22
N ARG A 107 16.79 1.17 2.92
CA ARG A 107 17.96 1.92 3.40
C ARG A 107 18.84 2.43 2.28
N GLU A 108 18.97 1.68 1.18
CA GLU A 108 19.72 2.11 -0.01
C GLU A 108 19.17 3.41 -0.62
N HIS A 109 17.89 3.71 -0.36
CA HIS A 109 17.24 4.97 -0.75
C HIS A 109 17.08 5.97 0.41
N GLY A 110 17.79 5.77 1.52
CA GLY A 110 17.80 6.66 2.69
C GLY A 110 16.59 6.51 3.62
N LEU A 111 15.74 5.49 3.42
CA LEU A 111 14.48 5.35 4.14
C LEU A 111 14.47 4.19 5.13
N ALA A 112 13.72 4.36 6.20
CA ALA A 112 13.40 3.25 7.10
C ALA A 112 12.12 2.55 6.64
N ILE A 113 12.11 1.21 6.57
CA ILE A 113 10.96 0.46 6.06
C ILE A 113 9.65 0.73 6.82
N HIS A 114 9.72 0.99 8.13
CA HIS A 114 8.55 1.32 8.95
C HIS A 114 8.00 2.73 8.66
N ALA A 115 8.79 3.60 8.01
CA ALA A 115 8.36 4.94 7.64
C ALA A 115 7.25 4.90 6.58
N PHE A 116 7.26 3.93 5.66
CA PHE A 116 6.20 3.78 4.65
C PHE A 116 4.83 3.56 5.30
N ARG A 117 4.75 2.63 6.27
CA ARG A 117 3.52 2.36 7.01
C ARG A 117 3.09 3.54 7.88
N THR A 118 4.04 4.15 8.59
CA THR A 118 3.74 5.27 9.49
C THR A 118 3.25 6.50 8.72
N ALA A 119 3.90 6.82 7.61
CA ALA A 119 3.53 7.93 6.75
C ALA A 119 2.22 7.65 5.99
N GLY A 120 2.03 6.42 5.50
CA GLY A 120 0.78 5.97 4.88
C GLY A 120 -0.42 6.10 5.83
N LYS A 121 -0.28 5.64 7.07
CA LYS A 121 -1.31 5.81 8.11
C LYS A 121 -1.66 7.29 8.32
N ARG A 122 -0.65 8.16 8.44
CA ARG A 122 -0.87 9.61 8.58
C ARG A 122 -1.55 10.22 7.36
N HIS A 123 -1.17 9.80 6.15
CA HIS A 123 -1.76 10.28 4.91
C HIS A 123 -3.25 9.92 4.84
N ARG A 124 -3.61 8.66 5.12
CA ARG A 124 -5.00 8.20 5.14
C ARG A 124 -5.84 8.90 6.22
N SER A 125 -5.30 9.08 7.43
CA SER A 125 -6.01 9.83 8.48
C SER A 125 -6.27 11.29 8.07
N ARG A 126 -5.32 11.95 7.39
CA ARG A 126 -5.50 13.32 6.88
C ARG A 126 -6.49 13.38 5.72
N ALA A 127 -6.50 12.39 4.84
CA ALA A 127 -7.47 12.28 3.75
C ALA A 127 -8.90 12.12 4.29
N GLY A 128 -9.11 11.18 5.22
CA GLY A 128 -10.42 10.97 5.85
C GLY A 128 -10.93 12.19 6.61
N ALA A 129 -10.05 12.90 7.34
CA ALA A 129 -10.42 14.14 8.02
C ALA A 129 -10.86 15.25 7.04
N ARG A 130 -10.21 15.36 5.87
CA ARG A 130 -10.59 16.33 4.83
C ARG A 130 -11.92 15.98 4.17
N GLU A 131 -12.15 14.69 3.92
CA GLU A 131 -13.41 14.22 3.35
C GLU A 131 -14.59 14.48 4.30
N ALA A 132 -14.42 14.17 5.59
CA ALA A 132 -15.42 14.48 6.62
C ALA A 132 -15.72 15.99 6.68
N ALA A 133 -14.70 16.85 6.67
CA ALA A 133 -14.89 18.30 6.67
C ALA A 133 -15.64 18.81 5.42
N ARG A 134 -15.39 18.20 4.25
CA ARG A 134 -16.10 18.53 3.01
C ARG A 134 -17.56 18.11 3.06
N ALA A 135 -17.87 16.93 3.59
CA ALA A 135 -19.24 16.47 3.78
C ALA A 135 -20.02 17.44 4.69
N THR A 136 -19.44 17.83 5.83
CA THR A 136 -20.05 18.82 6.73
C THR A 136 -20.29 20.18 6.06
N ALA A 137 -19.35 20.65 5.22
CA ALA A 137 -19.53 21.91 4.48
C ALA A 137 -20.63 21.80 3.40
N ALA A 138 -20.76 20.65 2.73
CA ALA A 138 -21.80 20.39 1.75
C ALA A 138 -23.19 20.31 2.40
N ASP A 139 -23.30 19.67 3.57
CA ASP A 139 -24.53 19.61 4.36
C ASP A 139 -24.96 21.02 4.82
N ALA A 140 -24.02 21.84 5.32
CA ALA A 140 -24.30 23.21 5.72
C ALA A 140 -24.73 24.12 4.55
N ALA A 141 -24.16 23.92 3.36
CA ALA A 141 -24.57 24.64 2.15
C ALA A 141 -25.94 24.20 1.63
N THR A 142 -26.32 22.94 1.85
CA THR A 142 -27.63 22.40 1.48
C THR A 142 -28.74 22.90 2.42
N ASP A 143 -28.45 23.00 3.73
CA ASP A 143 -29.36 23.58 4.73
C ASP A 143 -29.61 25.07 4.47
N ALA A 144 -28.58 25.83 4.10
CA ALA A 144 -28.70 27.26 3.77
C ALA A 144 -29.48 27.53 2.45
N ALA A 145 -29.62 26.52 1.59
CA ALA A 145 -30.28 26.64 0.28
C ALA A 145 -31.78 26.28 0.30
N ALA A 146 -32.37 26.02 1.47
CA ALA A 146 -33.81 25.84 1.62
C ALA A 146 -34.49 27.13 2.14
N PRO A 147 -34.73 28.17 1.30
CA PRO A 147 -35.59 29.26 1.69
C PRO A 147 -37.04 28.73 1.71
N GLY A 148 -37.70 28.96 2.84
CA GLY A 148 -39.09 28.56 3.06
C GLY A 148 -40.01 29.01 1.92
N LEU A 149 -40.72 28.03 1.35
CA LEU A 149 -42.03 28.27 0.77
C LEU A 149 -42.97 28.61 1.94
N ALA A 150 -43.19 29.91 2.14
CA ALA A 150 -44.28 30.46 2.92
C ALA A 150 -45.07 31.43 2.02
#